data_AF-A0A259M6N7-F1
#
_entry.id   AF-A0A259M6N7-F1
#
_cell.length_a   1.000
_cell.length_b   1.000
_cell.length_c   1.000
_cell.angle_alpha   90.00
_cell.angle_beta   90.00
_cell.angle_gamma   90.00
#
_symmetry.space_group_name_H-M   'P 1'
#
loop_
_entity.id
_entity.type
_entity.pdbx_description
1 polymer ?
#
loop_
_entity_poly.entity_id
_entity_poly.type
_entity_poly.pdbx_seq_one_letter_code
_entity_poly.pdbx_strand_id
1 'polypeptide(L)'
;MSDTIKNRNDKQNWPDNYRNGAASARNELIRGFYEAGCPEPGTPIRDVPLLALDFETTGLDADRHSIVSIGLVPFTLGGIQLGQCWHQIVNPKLPLHQESITIHGITHSEIAQAPDLEAVLPTLFQHLNGRIPVVHYRNIERPFLNVALQWRLQEELRFPVIDTMAIEAHLHPNRHPSGWQRLMGKQPTSI
;
A
#
# COMPACT_ATOMS: atom_id res chain seq x y z
N MET A 1 -32.55 17.30 10.19
CA MET A 1 -31.27 17.40 9.45
C MET A 1 -30.27 18.06 10.37
N SER A 2 -29.29 17.31 10.86
CA SER A 2 -28.19 17.87 11.64
C SER A 2 -26.89 17.37 11.02
N ASP A 3 -26.17 18.31 10.44
CA ASP A 3 -24.82 18.15 9.92
C ASP A 3 -23.87 17.84 11.06
N THR A 4 -23.57 16.55 11.26
CA THR A 4 -22.39 16.15 12.02
C THR A 4 -21.21 16.13 11.06
N ILE A 5 -20.55 17.28 10.95
CA ILE A 5 -19.17 17.38 10.47
C ILE A 5 -18.35 16.41 11.32
N LYS A 6 -18.06 15.21 10.79
CA LYS A 6 -17.17 14.25 11.42
C LYS A 6 -15.80 14.92 11.58
N ASN A 7 -15.44 15.09 12.83
CA ASN A 7 -14.20 15.67 13.32
C ASN A 7 -12.99 15.02 12.60
N ARG A 8 -12.28 15.77 11.76
CA ARG A 8 -11.09 15.30 11.01
C ARG A 8 -9.83 15.19 11.89
N ASN A 9 -9.97 14.71 13.13
CA ASN A 9 -8.87 14.61 14.07
C ASN A 9 -8.99 13.44 15.07
N ASP A 10 -9.62 12.33 14.66
CA ASP A 10 -9.34 11.05 15.31
C ASP A 10 -7.89 10.71 15.01
N LYS A 11 -6.98 11.02 15.95
CA LYS A 11 -5.62 10.48 15.92
C LYS A 11 -5.76 8.96 15.80
N GLN A 12 -5.42 8.43 14.63
CA GLN A 12 -5.66 7.03 14.32
C GLN A 12 -4.85 6.16 15.28
N ASN A 13 -5.54 5.54 16.25
CA ASN A 13 -4.92 4.69 17.25
C ASN A 13 -4.74 3.29 16.66
N TRP A 14 -3.58 3.07 16.02
CA TRP A 14 -3.28 1.81 15.36
C TRP A 14 -3.30 0.59 16.30
N PRO A 15 -2.77 0.65 17.54
CA PRO A 15 -2.92 -0.45 18.49
C PRO A 15 -4.38 -0.87 18.75
N ASP A 16 -5.30 0.09 18.94
CA ASP A 16 -6.72 -0.23 19.07
C ASP A 16 -7.32 -0.80 17.78
N ASN A 17 -6.94 -0.27 16.61
CA ASN A 17 -7.38 -0.80 15.32
C ASN A 17 -6.94 -2.27 15.16
N TYR A 18 -5.70 -2.61 15.54
CA TYR A 18 -5.21 -3.99 15.47
C TYR A 18 -5.93 -4.91 16.44
N ARG A 19 -6.15 -4.49 17.69
CA ARG A 19 -6.94 -5.28 18.66
C ARG A 19 -8.36 -5.56 18.17
N ASN A 20 -9.04 -4.52 17.68
CA ASN A 20 -10.40 -4.66 17.15
C ASN A 20 -10.41 -5.50 15.87
N GLY A 21 -9.40 -5.35 15.01
CA GLY A 21 -9.19 -6.18 13.82
C GLY A 21 -9.07 -7.66 14.18
N ALA A 22 -8.19 -8.01 15.12
CA ALA A 22 -8.01 -9.40 15.58
C ALA A 22 -9.30 -9.99 16.17
N ALA A 23 -10.02 -9.21 16.99
CA ALA A 23 -11.27 -9.65 17.60
C ALA A 23 -12.43 -9.83 16.61
N SER A 24 -12.43 -9.07 15.51
CA SER A 24 -13.53 -9.05 14.53
C SER A 24 -13.26 -9.88 13.27
N ALA A 25 -11.99 -10.22 13.01
CA ALA A 25 -11.57 -10.98 11.84
C ALA A 25 -12.17 -12.39 11.82
N ARG A 26 -12.76 -12.77 10.68
CA ARG A 26 -13.39 -14.08 10.48
C ARG A 26 -12.38 -15.09 9.92
N ASN A 27 -11.56 -14.62 8.98
CA ASN A 27 -10.50 -15.36 8.32
C ASN A 27 -9.24 -15.39 9.21
N GLU A 28 -8.65 -16.57 9.35
CA GLU A 28 -7.47 -16.79 10.20
C GLU A 28 -6.25 -16.01 9.73
N LEU A 29 -6.08 -15.81 8.42
CA LEU A 29 -4.96 -15.05 7.88
C LEU A 29 -5.07 -13.56 8.23
N ILE A 30 -6.28 -12.98 8.12
CA ILE A 30 -6.54 -11.60 8.53
C ILE A 30 -6.40 -11.44 10.04
N ARG A 31 -6.90 -12.40 10.82
CA ARG A 31 -6.71 -12.42 12.28
C ARG A 31 -5.23 -12.45 12.66
N GLY A 32 -4.46 -13.35 12.06
CA GLY A 32 -3.03 -13.48 12.31
C GLY A 32 -2.23 -12.24 11.96
N PHE A 33 -2.61 -11.50 10.90
CA PHE A 33 -2.02 -10.20 10.59
C PHE A 33 -2.24 -9.18 11.72
N TYR A 34 -3.48 -9.08 12.23
CA TYR A 34 -3.78 -8.16 13.32
C TYR A 34 -3.17 -8.59 14.66
N GLU A 35 -3.07 -9.89 14.93
CA GLU A 35 -2.42 -10.43 16.13
C GLU A 35 -0.89 -10.18 16.13
N ALA A 36 -0.26 -10.07 14.96
CA ALA A 36 1.15 -9.69 14.86
C ALA A 36 1.43 -8.26 15.34
N GLY A 37 0.40 -7.42 15.45
CA GLY A 37 0.50 -6.07 15.99
C GLY A 37 1.17 -5.06 15.04
N CYS A 38 1.34 -3.84 15.56
CA CYS A 38 2.00 -2.74 14.86
C CYS A 38 2.93 -1.99 15.83
N PRO A 39 3.90 -1.20 15.32
CA PRO A 39 4.73 -0.37 16.17
C PRO A 39 3.91 0.60 17.04
N GLU A 40 4.34 0.79 18.29
CA GLU A 40 3.66 1.69 19.23
C GLU A 40 3.71 3.15 18.74
N PRO A 41 2.65 3.97 18.95
CA PRO A 41 2.59 5.34 18.43
C PRO A 41 3.74 6.26 18.85
N GLY A 42 4.36 5.99 20.00
CA GLY A 42 5.50 6.76 20.53
C GLY A 42 6.87 6.30 20.03
N THR A 43 6.94 5.25 19.20
CA THR A 43 8.20 4.70 18.69
C THR A 43 8.90 5.75 17.81
N PRO A 44 10.16 6.12 18.10
CA PRO A 44 10.92 7.02 17.22
C PRO A 44 11.04 6.41 15.82
N ILE A 45 10.88 7.22 14.77
CA ILE A 45 10.89 6.72 13.37
C ILE A 45 12.15 5.93 12.99
N ARG A 46 13.29 6.24 13.61
CA ARG A 46 14.56 5.52 13.41
C ARG A 46 14.53 4.06 13.92
N ASP A 47 13.63 3.79 14.87
CA ASP A 47 13.46 2.49 15.53
C ASP A 47 12.24 1.74 14.97
N VAL A 48 11.51 2.34 14.02
CA VAL A 48 10.38 1.71 13.33
C VAL A 48 10.91 0.79 12.22
N PRO A 49 10.50 -0.49 12.19
CA PRO A 49 10.76 -1.37 11.04
C PRO A 49 9.96 -0.90 9.81
N LEU A 50 10.65 -0.58 8.72
CA LEU A 50 10.03 -0.08 7.49
C LEU A 50 10.10 -1.12 6.37
N LEU A 51 9.14 -1.03 5.46
CA LEU A 51 9.07 -1.89 4.27
C LEU A 51 8.66 -1.03 3.08
N ALA A 52 9.52 -0.90 2.07
CA ALA A 52 9.09 -0.33 0.80
C ALA A 52 8.15 -1.34 0.13
N LEU A 53 6.99 -0.90 -0.32
CA LEU A 53 5.99 -1.74 -0.97
C LEU A 53 5.53 -1.05 -2.26
N ASP A 54 5.44 -1.83 -3.32
CA ASP A 54 4.98 -1.37 -4.62
C ASP A 54 4.15 -2.45 -5.30
N PHE A 55 3.06 -2.04 -5.97
CA PHE A 55 2.22 -2.93 -6.76
C PHE A 55 2.20 -2.49 -8.21
N GLU A 56 2.47 -3.45 -9.08
CA GLU A 56 2.18 -3.30 -10.51
C GLU A 56 0.75 -3.79 -10.77
N THR A 57 -0.02 -3.00 -11.52
CA THR A 57 -1.44 -3.24 -11.76
C THR A 57 -1.79 -3.14 -13.25
N THR A 58 -2.90 -3.74 -13.67
CA THR A 58 -3.37 -3.64 -15.06
C THR A 58 -3.89 -2.24 -15.43
N GLY A 59 -4.01 -1.33 -14.47
CA GLY A 59 -4.51 0.04 -14.62
C GLY A 59 -4.68 0.73 -13.27
N LEU A 60 -5.30 1.91 -13.23
CA LEU A 60 -5.30 2.77 -12.03
C LEU A 60 -6.55 2.67 -11.15
N ASP A 61 -7.60 1.99 -11.62
CA ASP A 61 -8.87 1.84 -10.92
C ASP A 61 -8.99 0.43 -10.30
N ALA A 62 -8.96 0.35 -8.97
CA ALA A 62 -8.98 -0.92 -8.24
C ALA A 62 -10.27 -1.73 -8.45
N ASP A 63 -11.40 -1.08 -8.78
CA ASP A 63 -12.67 -1.77 -9.04
C ASP A 63 -12.69 -2.42 -10.44
N ARG A 64 -11.77 -2.03 -11.32
CA ARG A 64 -11.72 -2.45 -12.73
C ARG A 64 -10.41 -3.13 -13.14
N HIS A 65 -9.36 -2.97 -12.35
CA HIS A 65 -8.02 -3.52 -12.61
C HIS A 65 -7.55 -4.41 -11.47
N SER A 66 -6.48 -5.17 -11.69
CA SER A 66 -5.97 -6.12 -10.71
C SER A 66 -4.46 -5.95 -10.52
N ILE A 67 -3.98 -6.39 -9.36
CA ILE A 67 -2.55 -6.54 -9.07
C ILE A 67 -1.99 -7.65 -9.97
N VAL A 68 -0.85 -7.39 -10.61
CA VAL A 68 -0.10 -8.36 -11.43
C VAL A 68 1.30 -8.61 -10.88
N SER A 69 1.85 -7.70 -10.08
CA SER A 69 3.09 -7.95 -9.34
C SER A 69 3.13 -7.21 -8.01
N ILE A 70 3.90 -7.76 -7.09
CA ILE A 70 4.19 -7.18 -5.79
C ILE A 70 5.70 -7.15 -5.61
N GLY A 71 6.25 -5.97 -5.33
CA GLY A 71 7.63 -5.78 -4.90
C GLY A 71 7.70 -5.27 -3.47
N LEU A 72 8.60 -5.83 -2.67
CA LEU A 72 8.90 -5.30 -1.34
C LEU A 72 10.38 -5.34 -0.98
N VAL A 73 10.81 -4.33 -0.22
CA VAL A 73 12.18 -4.19 0.26
C VAL A 73 12.18 -3.71 1.72
N PRO A 74 12.58 -4.55 2.68
CA PRO A 74 12.75 -4.13 4.07
C PRO A 74 13.90 -3.15 4.23
N PHE A 75 13.71 -2.15 5.11
CA PHE A 75 14.75 -1.18 5.40
C PHE A 75 14.57 -0.52 6.77
N THR A 76 15.61 0.18 7.20
CA THR A 76 15.62 1.08 8.36
C THR A 76 16.20 2.41 7.92
N LEU A 77 16.16 3.44 8.78
CA LEU A 77 16.87 4.70 8.48
C LEU A 77 18.41 4.53 8.44
N GLY A 78 18.94 3.39 8.89
CA GLY A 78 20.37 3.06 8.81
C GLY A 78 20.77 2.31 7.53
N GLY A 79 19.83 1.82 6.73
CA GLY A 79 20.15 1.11 5.49
C GLY A 79 19.05 0.19 4.96
N ILE A 80 19.26 -0.26 3.72
CA ILE A 80 18.36 -1.13 2.95
C ILE A 80 18.79 -2.59 3.10
N GLN A 81 17.85 -3.49 3.38
CA GLN A 81 18.12 -4.91 3.62
C GLN A 81 17.92 -5.72 2.33
N LEU A 82 18.83 -5.58 1.37
CA LEU A 82 18.70 -6.18 0.03
C LEU A 82 18.53 -7.71 0.03
N GLY A 83 19.10 -8.41 1.02
CA GLY A 83 18.94 -9.87 1.16
C GLY A 83 17.54 -10.33 1.60
N GLN A 84 16.65 -9.38 1.93
CA GLN A 84 15.26 -9.65 2.35
C GLN A 84 14.24 -9.10 1.35
N CYS A 85 14.69 -8.65 0.17
CA CYS A 85 13.80 -8.28 -0.91
C CYS A 85 12.94 -9.47 -1.33
N TRP A 86 11.69 -9.20 -1.67
CA TRP A 86 10.80 -10.19 -2.21
C TRP A 86 9.99 -9.59 -3.36
N HIS A 87 9.81 -10.39 -4.40
CA HIS A 87 9.06 -10.01 -5.59
C HIS A 87 8.25 -11.20 -6.06
N GLN A 88 6.98 -10.97 -6.39
CA GLN A 88 6.07 -12.01 -6.82
C GLN A 88 5.13 -11.48 -7.89
N ILE A 89 5.22 -12.06 -9.08
CA ILE A 89 4.21 -11.92 -10.13
C ILE A 89 2.99 -12.75 -9.71
N VAL A 90 1.79 -12.22 -9.94
CA VAL A 90 0.53 -12.88 -9.62
C VAL A 90 -0.38 -12.90 -10.84
N ASN A 91 -1.16 -13.98 -10.97
CA ASN A 91 -2.16 -14.11 -12.03
C ASN A 91 -3.50 -13.54 -11.55
N PRO A 92 -4.00 -12.44 -12.15
CA PRO A 92 -5.30 -11.90 -11.83
C PRO A 92 -6.38 -12.79 -12.44
N LYS A 93 -6.97 -13.68 -11.65
CA LYS A 93 -8.06 -14.57 -12.09
C LYS A 93 -9.42 -13.86 -12.28
N LEU A 94 -9.50 -12.55 -12.03
CA LEU A 94 -10.72 -11.77 -12.15
C LEU A 94 -11.06 -11.49 -13.64
N PRO A 95 -12.20 -11.98 -14.16
CA PRO A 95 -12.53 -11.89 -15.59
C PRO A 95 -12.63 -10.47 -16.15
N LEU A 96 -13.05 -9.51 -15.32
CA LEU A 96 -13.24 -8.10 -15.72
C LEU A 96 -11.93 -7.29 -15.82
N HIS A 97 -10.78 -7.87 -15.44
CA HIS A 97 -9.54 -7.12 -15.14
C HIS A 97 -8.35 -7.55 -16.04
N GLN A 98 -8.63 -8.29 -17.12
CA GLN A 98 -7.61 -8.85 -18.03
C GLN A 98 -7.08 -7.85 -19.07
N GLU A 99 -7.69 -6.67 -19.22
CA GLU A 99 -7.14 -5.59 -20.06
C GLU A 99 -5.92 -4.97 -19.37
N SER A 100 -4.77 -5.61 -19.60
CA SER A 100 -3.46 -5.11 -19.25
C SER A 100 -3.11 -3.94 -20.16
N ILE A 101 -2.89 -2.75 -19.60
CA ILE A 101 -2.19 -1.69 -20.34
C ILE A 101 -0.72 -2.11 -20.44
N THR A 102 -0.19 -2.19 -21.65
CA THR A 102 1.23 -2.52 -21.93
C THR A 102 2.16 -1.43 -21.41
N ILE A 103 2.33 -1.33 -20.09
CA ILE A 103 3.26 -0.38 -19.44
C ILE A 103 4.34 -1.15 -18.68
N HIS A 104 4.02 -2.33 -18.15
CA HIS A 104 4.92 -3.14 -17.37
C HIS A 104 5.67 -4.16 -18.26
N GLY A 105 6.98 -4.34 -18.02
CA GLY A 105 7.84 -5.30 -18.72
C GLY A 105 7.53 -6.78 -18.42
N ILE A 106 6.40 -7.07 -17.78
CA ILE A 106 5.93 -8.40 -17.42
C ILE A 106 5.10 -8.95 -18.58
N THR A 107 5.50 -10.11 -19.10
CA THR A 107 4.82 -10.74 -20.23
C THR A 107 3.53 -11.43 -19.81
N HIS A 108 2.58 -11.56 -20.75
CA HIS A 108 1.34 -12.31 -20.52
C HIS A 108 1.61 -13.77 -20.13
N SER A 109 2.68 -14.37 -20.64
CA SER A 109 3.08 -15.75 -20.30
C SER A 109 3.54 -15.88 -18.84
N GLU A 110 4.29 -14.91 -18.32
CA GLU A 110 4.68 -14.89 -16.90
C GLU A 110 3.47 -14.74 -15.99
N ILE A 111 2.53 -13.86 -16.34
CA ILE A 111 1.27 -13.69 -15.60
C ILE A 111 0.44 -14.98 -15.64
N ALA A 112 0.32 -15.62 -16.80
CA ALA A 112 -0.50 -16.83 -16.93
C ALA A 112 0.01 -18.00 -16.07
N GLN A 113 1.34 -18.10 -15.89
CA GLN A 113 1.98 -19.15 -15.08
C GLN A 113 2.09 -18.79 -13.59
N ALA A 114 1.84 -17.54 -13.23
CA ALA A 114 1.94 -17.06 -11.85
C ALA A 114 0.81 -17.62 -10.95
N PRO A 115 1.06 -17.72 -9.63
CA PRO A 115 0.02 -18.10 -8.67
C PRO A 115 -1.08 -17.03 -8.59
N ASP A 116 -2.27 -17.42 -8.14
CA ASP A 116 -3.26 -16.42 -7.71
C ASP A 116 -2.78 -15.69 -6.46
N LEU A 117 -3.18 -14.43 -6.30
CA LEU A 117 -2.83 -13.63 -5.13
C LEU A 117 -3.21 -14.32 -3.81
N GLU A 118 -4.30 -15.08 -3.72
CA GLU A 118 -4.71 -15.79 -2.51
C GLU A 118 -3.59 -16.69 -1.96
N ALA A 119 -2.88 -17.38 -2.85
CA ALA A 119 -1.76 -18.25 -2.47
C ALA A 119 -0.53 -17.47 -1.99
N VAL A 120 -0.46 -16.18 -2.33
CA VAL A 120 0.66 -15.28 -2.04
C VAL A 120 0.42 -14.44 -0.77
N LEU A 121 -0.84 -14.24 -0.38
CA LEU A 121 -1.22 -13.44 0.80
C LEU A 121 -0.51 -13.88 2.11
N PRO A 122 -0.35 -15.18 2.43
CA PRO A 122 0.38 -15.59 3.63
C PRO A 122 1.80 -15.05 3.70
N THR A 123 2.54 -15.16 2.59
CA THR A 123 3.92 -14.65 2.48
C THR A 123 3.95 -13.12 2.54
N LEU A 124 3.03 -12.46 1.83
CA LEU A 124 2.93 -11.00 1.87
C LEU A 124 2.69 -10.51 3.31
N PHE A 125 1.77 -11.12 4.04
CA PHE A 125 1.48 -10.72 5.42
C PHE A 125 2.65 -10.98 6.36
N GLN A 126 3.40 -12.07 6.19
CA GLN A 126 4.64 -12.30 6.94
C GLN A 126 5.66 -11.16 6.74
N HIS A 127 5.77 -10.62 5.53
CA HIS A 127 6.62 -9.45 5.28
C HIS A 127 6.06 -8.16 5.87
N LEU A 128 4.74 -7.98 5.90
CA LEU A 128 4.10 -6.77 6.45
C LEU A 128 4.04 -6.76 7.99
N ASN A 129 3.97 -7.92 8.63
CA ASN A 129 3.80 -8.06 10.08
C ASN A 129 4.87 -7.29 10.86
N GLY A 130 4.42 -6.43 11.78
CA GLY A 130 5.29 -5.60 12.62
C GLY A 130 6.06 -4.49 11.90
N ARG A 131 5.85 -4.30 10.59
CA ARG A 131 6.50 -3.25 9.79
C ARG A 131 5.49 -2.19 9.35
N ILE A 132 5.97 -0.98 9.07
CA ILE A 132 5.16 0.07 8.43
C ILE A 132 5.52 0.13 6.94
N PRO A 133 4.55 -0.17 6.05
CA PRO A 133 4.76 -0.01 4.62
C PRO A 133 4.97 1.45 4.24
N VAL A 134 5.93 1.66 3.34
CA VAL A 134 6.28 2.93 2.73
C VAL A 134 6.00 2.79 1.24
N VAL A 135 5.06 3.58 0.75
CA VAL A 135 4.57 3.53 -0.64
C VAL A 135 4.74 4.90 -1.29
N HIS A 136 4.72 4.94 -2.62
CA HIS A 136 4.74 6.24 -3.31
C HIS A 136 3.38 6.92 -3.29
N TYR A 137 2.30 6.19 -3.55
CA TYR A 137 0.96 6.76 -3.63
C TYR A 137 -0.09 5.80 -3.08
N ARG A 138 -0.47 5.99 -1.81
CA ARG A 138 -1.30 5.05 -1.04
C ARG A 138 -2.68 4.73 -1.63
N ASN A 139 -3.14 5.54 -2.58
CA ASN A 139 -4.42 5.33 -3.26
C ASN A 139 -4.32 4.25 -4.36
N ILE A 140 -3.15 3.67 -4.59
CA ILE A 140 -3.00 2.44 -5.37
C ILE A 140 -2.96 1.24 -4.41
N GLU A 141 -1.98 1.17 -3.50
CA GLU A 141 -1.76 -0.08 -2.75
C GLU A 141 -2.94 -0.41 -1.83
N ARG A 142 -3.56 0.60 -1.17
CA ARG A 142 -4.69 0.34 -0.27
C ARG A 142 -5.93 -0.14 -1.01
N PRO A 143 -6.46 0.56 -2.04
CA PRO A 143 -7.68 0.12 -2.70
C PRO A 143 -7.50 -1.20 -3.42
N PHE A 144 -6.37 -1.41 -4.12
CA PHE A 144 -6.10 -2.66 -4.81
C PHE A 144 -6.02 -3.85 -3.86
N LEU A 145 -5.30 -3.72 -2.73
CA LEU A 145 -5.26 -4.79 -1.73
C LEU A 145 -6.64 -5.04 -1.13
N ASN A 146 -7.39 -3.99 -0.81
CA ASN A 146 -8.73 -4.14 -0.22
C ASN A 146 -9.72 -4.83 -1.16
N VAL A 147 -9.80 -4.43 -2.43
CA VAL A 147 -10.65 -5.10 -3.42
C VAL A 147 -10.24 -6.56 -3.56
N ALA A 148 -8.93 -6.82 -3.63
CA ALA A 148 -8.42 -8.17 -3.80
C ALA A 148 -8.71 -9.08 -2.58
N LEU A 149 -8.66 -8.53 -1.36
CA LEU A 149 -9.02 -9.23 -0.12
C LEU A 149 -10.53 -9.40 0.02
N GLN A 150 -11.33 -8.39 -0.34
CA GLN A 150 -12.78 -8.48 -0.30
C GLN A 150 -13.29 -9.57 -1.25
N TRP A 151 -12.66 -9.74 -2.41
CA TRP A 151 -13.04 -10.78 -3.37
C TRP A 151 -12.66 -12.19 -2.91
N ARG A 152 -11.49 -12.35 -2.29
CA ARG A 152 -10.94 -13.67 -1.90
C ARG A 152 -11.38 -14.12 -0.52
N LEU A 153 -11.34 -13.21 0.45
CA LEU A 153 -11.51 -13.49 1.87
C LEU A 153 -12.78 -12.84 2.45
N GLN A 154 -13.51 -12.02 1.67
CA GLN A 154 -14.70 -11.28 2.12
C GLN A 154 -14.45 -10.34 3.31
N GLU A 155 -13.22 -9.85 3.43
CA GLU A 155 -12.76 -8.97 4.50
C GLU A 155 -11.83 -7.86 4.00
N GLU A 156 -11.73 -6.78 4.77
CA GLU A 156 -10.82 -5.67 4.54
C GLU A 156 -9.61 -5.72 5.48
N LEU A 157 -8.50 -5.08 5.08
CA LEU A 157 -7.32 -4.93 5.91
C LEU A 157 -6.95 -3.46 6.09
N ARG A 158 -6.75 -3.04 7.35
CA ARG A 158 -6.32 -1.67 7.65
C ARG A 158 -5.07 -1.67 8.50
N PHE A 159 -4.04 -1.00 8.01
CA PHE A 159 -2.74 -0.86 8.68
C PHE A 159 -2.15 0.53 8.42
N PRO A 160 -1.21 1.01 9.26
CA PRO A 160 -0.48 2.26 9.01
C PRO A 160 0.32 2.17 7.72
N VAL A 161 0.36 3.25 6.95
CA VAL A 161 1.18 3.36 5.73
C VAL A 161 1.78 4.76 5.69
N ILE A 162 3.05 4.86 5.33
CA ILE A 162 3.73 6.11 5.01
C ILE A 162 3.62 6.34 3.51
N ASP A 163 3.11 7.51 3.12
CA ASP A 163 2.94 7.92 1.73
C ASP A 163 3.98 8.99 1.40
N THR A 164 4.94 8.65 0.54
CA THR A 164 6.05 9.56 0.21
C THR A 164 5.59 10.75 -0.63
N MET A 165 4.61 10.59 -1.52
CA MET A 165 4.03 11.71 -2.28
C MET A 165 3.31 12.70 -1.35
N ALA A 166 2.64 12.22 -0.31
CA ALA A 166 2.01 13.04 0.71
C ALA A 166 3.03 13.78 1.59
N ILE A 167 4.13 13.12 1.96
CA ILE A 167 5.27 13.78 2.65
C ILE A 167 5.82 14.89 1.77
N GLU A 168 6.11 14.59 0.51
CA GLU A 168 6.65 15.54 -0.43
C GLU A 168 5.69 16.73 -0.64
N ALA A 169 4.37 16.48 -0.69
CA ALA A 169 3.35 17.54 -0.78
C ALA A 169 3.35 18.47 0.43
N HIS A 170 3.60 17.90 1.60
CA HIS A 170 3.69 18.65 2.84
C HIS A 170 4.98 19.48 2.92
N LEU A 171 6.11 18.93 2.46
CA LEU A 171 7.40 19.62 2.45
C LEU A 171 7.49 20.70 1.36
N HIS A 172 6.80 20.50 0.24
CA HIS A 172 6.80 21.40 -0.92
C HIS A 172 5.39 21.88 -1.30
N PRO A 173 4.71 22.67 -0.45
CA PRO A 173 3.33 23.09 -0.70
C PRO A 173 3.18 24.00 -1.93
N ASN A 174 4.25 24.64 -2.39
CA ASN A 174 4.26 25.56 -3.53
C ASN A 174 4.65 24.87 -4.87
N ARG A 175 4.11 23.68 -5.15
CA ARG A 175 4.43 22.91 -6.37
C ARG A 175 4.02 23.57 -7.68
N HIS A 176 3.00 24.43 -7.63
CA HIS A 176 2.56 25.20 -8.79
C HIS A 176 3.11 26.61 -8.70
N PRO A 177 4.10 26.99 -9.55
CA PRO A 177 4.54 28.36 -9.60
C PRO A 177 3.36 29.27 -9.92
N SER A 178 3.19 30.36 -9.17
CA SER A 178 2.19 31.39 -9.48
C SER A 178 2.44 31.94 -10.89
N GLY A 179 1.43 32.53 -11.54
CA GLY A 179 1.58 33.05 -12.92
C GLY A 179 2.81 33.94 -13.12
N TRP A 180 3.18 34.71 -12.09
CA TRP A 180 4.40 35.52 -12.03
C TRP A 180 5.71 34.72 -11.96
N GLN A 181 5.71 33.59 -11.25
CA GLN A 181 6.89 32.71 -11.13
C GLN A 181 7.15 31.93 -12.43
N ARG A 182 6.10 31.60 -13.20
CA ARG A 182 6.24 31.06 -14.56
C ARG A 182 6.84 32.08 -15.53
N LEU A 183 6.42 33.35 -15.43
CA LEU A 183 6.98 34.46 -16.21
C LEU A 183 8.46 34.73 -15.90
N MET A 184 8.91 34.44 -14.67
CA MET A 184 10.32 34.51 -14.26
C MET A 184 11.13 33.23 -14.54
N GLY A 185 10.59 32.28 -15.31
CA GLY A 185 11.33 31.10 -15.76
C GLY A 185 11.57 30.05 -14.67
N LYS A 186 10.87 30.11 -13.53
CA LYS A 186 10.95 29.03 -12.54
C LYS A 186 10.20 27.81 -13.07
N GLN A 187 10.97 26.77 -13.38
CA GLN A 187 10.43 25.45 -13.71
C GLN A 187 9.65 24.93 -12.48
N PRO A 188 8.50 24.27 -12.69
CA PRO A 188 7.94 23.43 -11.63
C PRO A 188 9.03 22.43 -11.22
N THR A 189 9.18 22.18 -9.92
CA THR A 189 10.01 21.08 -9.45
C THR A 189 9.47 19.80 -10.07
N SER A 190 10.17 19.33 -11.12
CA SER A 190 9.92 18.05 -11.77
C SER A 190 10.65 17.02 -10.95
N ILE A 191 9.90 16.13 -10.32
CA ILE A 191 10.42 14.88 -9.76
C ILE A 191 9.41 13.80 -10.14
#